data_AF-A0A2A9FUR1-F1
#
_entry.id   AF-A0A2A9FUR1-F1
#
_cell.length_a   1.000
_cell.length_b   1.000
_cell.length_c   1.000
_cell.angle_alpha   90.00
_cell.angle_beta   90.00
_cell.angle_gamma   90.00
#
_symmetry.space_group_name_H-M   'P 1'
#
loop_
_entity.id
_entity.type
_entity.pdbx_description
1 polymer ?
#
loop_
_entity_poly.entity_id
_entity_poly.type
_entity_poly.pdbx_seq_one_letter_code
_entity_poly.pdbx_strand_id
1 'polypeptide(L)' 'MPRFKHYNYNQDTMVVINYREQLQPGTSEHAVHYLIEYKLDLTVFHPKYRNDDTGRLAYDPAPC' A
#
# COMPACT_ATOMS: atom_id res chain seq x y z
N MET A 1 12.77 -4.56 12.16
CA MET A 1 11.75 -5.14 11.26
C MET A 1 10.47 -4.35 11.46
N PRO A 2 9.91 -3.72 10.42
CA PRO A 2 8.82 -2.77 10.58
C PRO A 2 7.58 -3.43 11.17
N ARG A 3 6.97 -2.74 12.13
CA ARG A 3 5.76 -3.16 12.82
C ARG A 3 4.58 -2.47 12.09
N PHE A 4 3.41 -3.12 11.87
CA PHE A 4 2.25 -2.68 11.00
C PHE A 4 0.92 -2.32 11.72
N LYS A 5 0.24 -1.20 11.35
CA LYS A 5 -0.75 -0.46 12.20
C LYS A 5 -1.95 -1.34 12.55
N HIS A 6 -2.38 -1.34 13.81
CA HIS A 6 -3.67 -1.97 14.17
C HIS A 6 -4.82 -1.02 13.82
N TYR A 7 -5.76 -1.50 13.00
CA TYR A 7 -6.85 -0.72 12.42
C TYR A 7 -8.07 -0.60 13.38
N ASN A 8 -8.71 0.58 13.42
CA ASN A 8 -10.01 0.84 14.05
C ASN A 8 -10.94 1.46 13.00
N TYR A 9 -12.07 0.80 12.73
CA TYR A 9 -12.92 0.98 11.55
C TYR A 9 -14.23 1.74 11.81
N ASN A 10 -14.40 2.42 12.95
CA ASN A 10 -15.63 3.20 13.22
C ASN A 10 -15.76 4.48 12.34
N GLN A 11 -14.95 4.61 11.28
CA GLN A 11 -15.06 5.67 10.28
C GLN A 11 -15.22 5.04 8.89
N ASP A 12 -16.37 5.36 8.28
CA ASP A 12 -16.87 5.06 6.93
C ASP A 12 -17.04 3.61 6.45
N THR A 13 -18.08 3.46 5.64
CA THR A 13 -18.53 2.21 5.02
C THR A 13 -17.36 1.51 4.35
N MET A 14 -17.02 0.31 4.83
CA MET A 14 -16.18 -0.61 4.06
C MET A 14 -16.97 -1.04 2.82
N VAL A 15 -16.68 -0.41 1.69
CA VAL A 15 -16.98 -1.04 0.41
C VAL A 15 -16.08 -2.26 0.36
N VAL A 16 -16.67 -3.45 0.28
CA VAL A 16 -15.92 -4.67 0.02
C VAL A 16 -15.41 -4.55 -1.41
N ILE A 17 -14.24 -3.93 -1.53
CA ILE A 17 -13.52 -3.79 -2.78
C ILE A 17 -12.66 -5.04 -2.89
N ASN A 18 -13.00 -5.91 -3.82
CA ASN A 18 -12.10 -6.99 -4.20
C ASN A 18 -11.00 -6.37 -5.07
N TYR A 19 -9.86 -6.07 -4.46
CA TYR A 19 -8.73 -5.45 -5.13
C TYR A 19 -8.28 -6.24 -6.38
N ARG A 20 -8.33 -7.58 -6.31
CA ARG A 20 -8.00 -8.44 -7.44
C ARG A 20 -8.99 -8.32 -8.59
N GLU A 21 -10.26 -8.04 -8.29
CA GLU A 21 -11.27 -7.77 -9.32
C GLU A 21 -11.12 -6.39 -9.95
N GLN A 22 -10.48 -5.42 -9.28
CA GLN A 22 -10.21 -4.09 -9.84
C GLN A 22 -8.96 -4.04 -10.74
N LEU A 23 -7.97 -4.88 -10.46
CA LEU A 23 -6.73 -4.98 -11.26
C LEU A 23 -6.90 -5.77 -12.56
N GLN A 24 -7.99 -5.56 -13.30
CA GLN A 24 -8.19 -6.19 -14.60
C GLN A 24 -7.22 -5.61 -15.65
N PRO A 25 -6.60 -6.45 -16.49
CA PRO A 25 -5.78 -5.97 -17.59
C PRO A 25 -6.55 -4.97 -18.47
N GLY A 26 -5.90 -3.86 -18.82
CA GLY A 26 -6.49 -2.80 -19.63
C GLY A 26 -7.24 -1.71 -18.86
N THR A 27 -7.37 -1.83 -17.52
CA THR A 27 -7.87 -0.73 -16.68
C THR A 27 -6.76 0.24 -16.31
N SER A 28 -7.13 1.46 -15.92
CA SER A 28 -6.20 2.47 -15.39
C SER A 28 -5.51 1.99 -14.12
N GLU A 29 -6.24 1.30 -13.27
CA GLU A 29 -5.82 0.75 -11.98
C GLU A 29 -4.71 -0.29 -12.18
N HIS A 30 -4.90 -1.19 -13.14
CA HIS A 30 -3.89 -2.18 -13.51
C HIS A 30 -2.61 -1.52 -14.05
N ALA A 31 -2.74 -0.47 -14.87
CA ALA A 31 -1.58 0.26 -15.39
C ALA A 31 -0.79 0.96 -14.27
N VAL A 32 -1.47 1.63 -13.35
CA VAL A 32 -0.84 2.29 -12.20
C VAL A 32 -0.15 1.26 -11.30
N HIS A 33 -0.83 0.16 -10.95
CA HIS A 33 -0.25 -0.92 -10.16
C HIS A 33 1.01 -1.50 -10.82
N TYR A 34 0.97 -1.78 -12.12
CA TYR A 34 2.13 -2.31 -12.85
C TYR A 34 3.33 -1.34 -12.85
N LEU A 35 3.08 -0.05 -12.99
CA LEU A 35 4.14 0.96 -12.98
C LEU A 35 4.78 1.08 -11.59
N ILE A 36 3.97 1.15 -10.54
CA ILE A 36 4.45 1.27 -9.16
C ILE A 36 5.26 0.04 -8.77
N GLU A 37 4.74 -1.17 -9.04
CA GLU A 37 5.35 -2.42 -8.59
C GLU A 37 6.61 -2.79 -9.39
N TYR A 38 6.60 -2.60 -10.71
CA TYR A 38 7.64 -3.16 -11.58
C TYR A 38 8.51 -2.13 -12.30
N LYS A 39 8.16 -0.83 -12.26
CA LYS A 39 8.88 0.21 -13.03
C LYS A 39 9.46 1.32 -12.17
N LEU A 40 8.97 1.52 -10.94
CA LEU A 40 9.49 2.55 -10.04
C LEU A 40 10.41 1.94 -8.99
N ASP A 41 11.61 2.50 -8.84
CA ASP A 41 12.49 2.19 -7.72
C ASP A 41 12.08 3.03 -6.51
N LEU A 42 11.31 2.42 -5.60
CA LEU A 42 10.83 3.05 -4.37
C LEU A 42 11.84 2.94 -3.22
N THR A 43 12.99 2.29 -3.42
CA THR A 43 13.98 2.07 -2.34
C THR A 43 14.57 3.37 -1.80
N VAL A 44 14.54 4.45 -2.61
CA VAL A 44 14.93 5.80 -2.19
C VAL A 44 14.14 6.32 -0.98
N PHE A 45 12.93 5.81 -0.74
CA PHE A 45 12.12 6.18 0.41
C PHE A 45 12.44 5.35 1.66
N HIS A 46 13.07 4.18 1.51
CA HIS A 46 13.35 3.26 2.62
C HIS A 46 14.12 3.90 3.78
N PRO A 47 15.19 4.70 3.56
CA PRO A 47 15.93 5.34 4.65
C PRO A 47 15.12 6.35 5.47
N LYS A 48 13.97 6.83 4.94
CA LYS A 48 13.10 7.80 5.63
C LYS A 48 12.19 7.12 6.66
N TYR A 49 12.00 5.81 6.57
CA TYR A 49 11.23 5.07 7.56
C TYR A 49 12.13 4.71 8.75
N ARG A 50 11.70 5.11 9.96
CA ARG A 50 12.38 4.80 11.23
C ARG A 50 11.42 4.07 12.15
N ASN A 51 10.88 2.97 11.67
CA ASN A 51 9.85 2.17 12.35
C ASN A 51 10.29 0.72 12.59
N ASP A 52 11.60 0.45 12.52
CA ASP A 52 12.16 -0.90 12.64
C ASP A 52 12.04 -1.51 14.04
N ASP A 53 12.06 -0.69 15.10
CA ASP A 53 12.01 -1.14 16.50
C ASP A 53 10.88 -0.48 17.31
N THR A 54 10.55 0.78 17.02
CA THR A 54 9.44 1.55 17.64
C THR A 54 8.85 2.55 16.62
N GLY A 55 7.61 3.00 16.81
CA GLY A 55 6.98 4.03 15.97
C GLY A 55 5.61 3.65 15.38
N ARG A 56 4.95 4.62 14.73
CA ARG A 56 3.73 4.34 13.95
C ARG A 56 4.12 3.45 12.80
N LEU A 57 3.29 2.46 12.66
CA LEU A 57 3.46 1.40 11.73
C LEU A 57 3.27 1.94 10.30
N ALA A 58 4.22 1.62 9.39
CA ALA A 58 4.27 2.25 8.09
C ALA A 58 3.01 1.91 7.30
N TYR A 59 2.52 2.89 6.55
CA TYR A 59 1.61 2.61 5.45
C TYR A 59 2.44 2.02 4.33
N ASP A 60 2.03 0.85 3.85
CA ASP A 60 2.63 0.25 2.67
C ASP A 60 2.50 1.24 1.50
N PRO A 61 3.62 1.67 0.87
CA PRO A 61 3.58 2.58 -0.26
C PRO A 61 3.01 1.95 -1.54
N ALA A 62 2.83 0.62 -1.59
CA ALA A 62 2.07 -0.07 -2.63
C ALA A 62 0.64 -0.32 -2.11
N PRO A 63 -0.35 0.54 -2.45
CA PRO A 63 -1.69 0.38 -1.94
C PRO A 63 -2.43 -0.71 -2.72
N CYS A 64 -2.94 -1.71 -1.99
CA CYS A 64 -4.23 -2.30 -2.31
C CYS A 64 -5.34 -1.24 -2.14
#